data_AF-A0A1A8NIB4-F1
#
_entry.id   AF-A0A1A8NIB4-F1
#
_cell.length_a   1.000
_cell.length_b   1.000
_cell.length_c   1.000
_cell.angle_alpha   90.00
_cell.angle_beta   90.00
_cell.angle_gamma   90.00
#
_symmetry.space_group_name_H-M   'P 1'
#
loop_
_entity.id
_entity.type
_entity.pdbx_description
1 polymer ?
#
loop_
_entity_poly.entity_id
_entity_poly.type
_entity_poly.pdbx_seq_one_letter_code
_entity_poly.pdbx_strand_id
1 'polypeptide(L)'
;METADSSSNKRDRLLTTPDNTPEKPLMEKKAKGTASDNDSNTSTDTILKAIESLGKRVDDRMDEVSKQIQQHSAMLASIAKSVQFNSEELQECKKKIKHLEKEMESIKKDNDDIKDRVLSQERYRRRWSLLLIGRKEKLNENVRQDIVKILGRIMPEMLQKMDDVVDVVHRMGKPMEGKHRHIIILFAKRHIRDDIWRRTKASSVCKEEGIRFAEHLTREDWQSRQALWPKIDQARKEGKTAGFRGPFGFIEGKRIRVETP
;
A
#
# COMPACT_ATOMS: atom_id res chain seq x y z
N MET A 1 12.23 -33.90 -27.60
CA MET A 1 12.09 -32.49 -28.00
C MET A 1 12.21 -31.65 -26.75
N GLU A 2 13.44 -31.42 -26.30
CA GLU A 2 14.37 -30.40 -26.83
C GLU A 2 14.05 -29.01 -26.24
N THR A 3 14.84 -28.69 -25.21
CA THR A 3 15.72 -27.51 -25.07
C THR A 3 15.33 -26.16 -25.65
N ALA A 4 15.77 -25.13 -24.90
CA ALA A 4 15.95 -23.71 -25.21
C ALA A 4 14.85 -22.79 -24.60
N ASP A 5 15.15 -21.64 -24.00
CA ASP A 5 16.44 -20.96 -23.87
C ASP A 5 16.44 -19.98 -22.69
N SER A 6 17.57 -19.92 -21.99
CA SER A 6 17.92 -18.85 -21.05
C SER A 6 18.66 -17.76 -21.82
N SER A 7 18.17 -16.52 -21.80
CA SER A 7 18.88 -15.32 -22.29
C SER A 7 17.98 -14.08 -22.12
N SER A 8 18.30 -13.09 -21.27
CA SER A 8 19.00 -11.83 -21.62
C SER A 8 18.12 -10.65 -21.15
N ASN A 9 18.53 -9.52 -20.57
CA ASN A 9 19.78 -8.77 -20.66
C ASN A 9 20.07 -7.97 -19.37
N LYS A 10 21.32 -8.01 -18.94
CA LYS A 10 21.99 -7.01 -18.08
C LYS A 10 21.99 -5.67 -18.81
N ARG A 11 21.81 -4.55 -18.08
CA ARG A 11 22.19 -3.23 -18.59
C ARG A 11 23.61 -2.92 -18.14
N ASP A 12 24.50 -3.02 -19.11
CA ASP A 12 25.90 -2.63 -19.08
C ASP A 12 26.09 -1.13 -18.89
N ARG A 13 27.13 -0.82 -18.12
CA ARG A 13 27.70 0.50 -17.94
C ARG A 13 28.74 0.70 -19.06
N LEU A 14 28.35 1.37 -20.14
CA LEU A 14 29.28 1.75 -21.20
C LEU A 14 30.08 2.98 -20.77
N LEU A 15 31.35 2.74 -20.45
CA LEU A 15 32.44 3.70 -20.57
C LEU A 15 32.76 3.89 -22.06
N THR A 16 32.86 5.14 -22.50
CA THR A 16 33.52 5.51 -23.75
C THR A 16 34.62 6.51 -23.45
N THR A 17 35.85 6.03 -23.44
CA THR A 17 37.07 6.79 -23.70
C THR A 17 37.27 6.92 -25.22
N PRO A 18 37.83 8.02 -25.75
CA PRO A 18 38.55 8.00 -26.99
C PRO A 18 40.05 7.78 -26.73
N ASP A 19 40.52 6.74 -27.39
CA ASP A 19 41.88 6.28 -27.58
C ASP A 19 42.69 7.25 -28.45
N ASN A 20 43.98 7.41 -28.15
CA ASN A 20 45.04 7.67 -29.13
C ASN A 20 46.40 7.69 -28.42
N THR A 21 47.05 6.53 -28.42
CA THR A 21 48.50 6.38 -28.26
C THR A 21 49.06 5.77 -29.55
N PRO A 22 50.23 6.18 -30.03
CA PRO A 22 51.29 5.18 -30.25
C PRO A 22 52.66 5.68 -29.77
N GLU A 23 53.26 4.99 -28.81
CA GLU A 23 54.36 4.01 -28.98
C GLU A 23 55.75 4.62 -29.28
N LYS A 24 56.65 4.44 -28.32
CA LYS A 24 58.09 4.70 -28.43
C LYS A 24 58.79 3.51 -29.09
N PRO A 25 59.63 3.71 -30.12
CA PRO A 25 60.66 2.74 -30.49
C PRO A 25 61.95 2.99 -29.69
N LEU A 26 62.54 1.89 -29.20
CA LEU A 26 63.92 1.80 -28.70
C LEU A 26 64.93 1.99 -29.86
N MET A 27 66.11 2.57 -29.58
CA MET A 27 67.32 2.28 -30.34
C MET A 27 68.54 2.10 -29.43
N GLU A 28 69.28 1.00 -29.67
CA GLU A 28 70.64 0.75 -29.19
C GLU A 28 71.70 1.11 -30.25
N LYS A 29 72.85 1.62 -29.78
CA LYS A 29 74.28 1.42 -30.19
C LYS A 29 74.73 1.59 -31.67
N LYS A 30 75.68 2.53 -31.92
CA LYS A 30 77.15 2.28 -32.04
C LYS A 30 77.98 3.53 -32.42
N ALA A 31 79.01 3.78 -31.59
CA ALA A 31 80.41 4.19 -31.83
C ALA A 31 80.88 5.20 -32.92
N LYS A 32 81.66 6.16 -32.38
CA LYS A 32 82.97 6.73 -32.83
C LYS A 32 83.00 7.80 -33.94
N GLY A 33 83.42 9.00 -33.53
CA GLY A 33 83.87 10.08 -34.41
C GLY A 33 84.43 11.26 -33.61
N THR A 34 85.75 11.24 -33.42
CA THR A 34 86.68 12.39 -33.27
C THR A 34 86.37 13.49 -32.26
N ALA A 35 87.12 13.47 -31.17
CA ALA A 35 87.56 14.70 -30.52
C ALA A 35 88.34 15.54 -31.55
N SER A 36 87.92 16.79 -31.74
CA SER A 36 88.73 17.85 -32.31
C SER A 36 88.21 19.17 -31.74
N ASP A 37 88.97 19.67 -30.77
CA ASP A 37 89.34 21.05 -30.49
C ASP A 37 88.45 22.22 -30.94
N ASN A 38 88.39 23.18 -30.01
CA ASN A 38 88.10 24.61 -30.17
C ASN A 38 86.65 24.96 -30.53
N ASP A 39 85.95 25.66 -29.64
CA ASP A 39 86.25 27.07 -29.41
C ASP A 39 85.45 27.59 -28.22
N SER A 40 86.18 28.13 -27.25
CA SER A 40 85.64 28.96 -26.19
C SER A 40 85.13 30.26 -26.80
N ASN A 41 83.82 30.38 -27.01
CA ASN A 41 83.04 31.62 -26.87
C ASN A 41 81.56 31.35 -27.16
N THR A 42 80.83 30.82 -26.18
CA THR A 42 79.40 31.14 -26.08
C THR A 42 79.29 32.65 -25.90
N SER A 43 79.10 33.37 -27.01
CA SER A 43 78.99 34.83 -27.00
C SER A 43 77.92 35.26 -25.99
N THR A 44 78.27 36.21 -25.13
CA THR A 44 77.38 36.80 -24.12
C THR A 44 76.04 37.24 -24.74
N ASP A 45 76.07 37.63 -26.02
CA ASP A 45 74.91 38.04 -26.81
C ASP A 45 73.89 36.91 -27.07
N THR A 46 74.36 35.67 -27.25
CA THR A 46 73.49 34.49 -27.41
C THR A 46 72.80 34.11 -26.11
N ILE A 47 73.49 34.29 -24.98
CA ILE A 47 72.95 34.06 -23.63
C ILE A 47 71.90 35.13 -23.30
N LEU A 48 72.17 36.41 -23.61
CA LEU A 48 71.23 37.50 -23.41
C LEU A 48 69.93 37.31 -24.21
N LYS A 49 70.04 36.95 -25.50
CA LYS A 49 68.87 36.62 -26.34
C LYS A 49 68.06 35.46 -25.80
N ALA A 50 68.71 34.43 -25.26
CA ALA A 50 68.02 33.30 -24.63
C ALA A 50 67.27 33.72 -23.36
N ILE A 51 67.88 34.57 -22.52
CA ILE A 51 67.27 35.14 -21.31
C ILE A 51 66.07 36.01 -21.66
N GLU A 52 66.18 36.89 -22.65
CA GLU A 52 65.06 37.72 -23.13
C GLU A 52 63.91 36.86 -23.68
N SER A 53 64.23 35.82 -24.46
CA SER A 53 63.22 34.87 -24.97
C SER A 53 62.52 34.06 -23.87
N LEU A 54 63.21 33.82 -22.76
CA LEU A 54 62.66 33.13 -21.60
C LEU A 54 61.81 34.08 -20.77
N GLY A 55 62.27 35.33 -20.57
CA GLY A 55 61.51 36.40 -19.91
C GLY A 55 60.16 36.60 -20.60
N LYS A 56 60.16 36.78 -21.92
CA LYS A 56 58.93 36.89 -22.70
C LYS A 56 58.01 35.67 -22.55
N ARG A 57 58.56 34.45 -22.60
CA ARG A 57 57.76 33.22 -22.39
C ARG A 57 57.18 33.10 -20.98
N VAL A 58 57.90 33.60 -19.98
CA VAL A 58 57.44 33.64 -18.60
C VAL A 58 56.32 34.67 -18.46
N ASP A 59 56.47 35.85 -19.05
CA ASP A 59 55.44 36.90 -19.06
C ASP A 59 54.17 36.42 -19.77
N ASP A 60 54.29 35.84 -20.98
CA ASP A 60 53.15 35.29 -21.74
C ASP A 60 52.42 34.19 -20.94
N ARG A 61 53.18 33.32 -20.23
CA ARG A 61 52.58 32.31 -19.34
C ARG A 61 51.92 32.92 -18.11
N MET A 62 52.50 33.97 -17.54
CA MET A 62 51.98 34.64 -16.36
C MET A 62 50.67 35.37 -16.69
N ASP A 63 50.56 35.95 -17.87
CA ASP A 63 49.32 36.54 -18.38
C ASP A 63 48.23 35.48 -18.61
N GLU A 64 48.56 34.34 -19.21
CA GLU A 64 47.61 33.24 -19.41
C GLU A 64 47.12 32.66 -18.07
N VAL A 65 48.02 32.44 -17.12
CA VAL A 65 47.65 32.00 -15.76
C VAL A 65 46.76 33.03 -15.07
N SER A 66 47.08 34.33 -15.20
CA SER A 66 46.27 35.41 -14.61
C SER A 66 44.84 35.42 -15.20
N LYS A 67 44.72 35.20 -16.51
CA LYS A 67 43.42 35.09 -17.18
C LYS A 67 42.63 33.85 -16.72
N GLN A 68 43.28 32.70 -16.60
CA GLN A 68 42.65 31.48 -16.07
C GLN A 68 42.19 31.66 -14.62
N ILE A 69 42.99 32.32 -13.77
CA ILE A 69 42.62 32.63 -12.38
C ILE A 69 41.36 33.50 -12.34
N GLN A 70 41.27 34.53 -13.18
CA GLN A 70 40.08 35.38 -13.26
C GLN A 70 38.84 34.58 -13.71
N GLN A 71 38.98 33.72 -14.72
CA GLN A 71 37.90 32.85 -15.20
C GLN A 71 37.42 31.87 -14.12
N HIS A 72 38.36 31.20 -13.43
CA HIS A 72 38.04 30.30 -12.33
C HIS A 72 37.38 31.04 -11.16
N SER A 73 37.83 32.25 -10.83
CA SER A 73 37.22 33.09 -9.80
C SER A 73 35.75 33.40 -10.11
N ALA A 74 35.45 33.80 -11.35
CA ALA A 74 34.08 34.06 -11.79
C ALA A 74 33.21 32.79 -11.76
N MET A 75 33.75 31.65 -12.19
CA MET A 75 33.05 30.37 -12.15
C MET A 75 32.76 29.93 -10.71
N LEU A 76 33.71 30.08 -9.78
CA LEU A 76 33.54 29.78 -8.36
C LEU A 76 32.44 30.66 -7.74
N ALA A 77 32.39 31.94 -8.07
CA ALA A 77 31.33 32.84 -7.60
C ALA A 77 29.94 32.40 -8.12
N SER A 78 29.85 31.98 -9.39
CA SER A 78 28.60 31.45 -9.96
C SER A 78 28.17 30.16 -9.28
N ILE A 79 29.11 29.23 -9.04
CA ILE A 79 28.83 27.96 -8.36
C ILE A 79 28.36 28.23 -6.92
N ALA A 80 29.03 29.13 -6.20
CA ALA A 80 28.63 29.50 -4.84
C ALA A 80 27.19 30.02 -4.78
N LYS A 81 26.79 30.85 -5.76
CA LYS A 81 25.41 31.35 -5.89
C LYS A 81 24.41 30.21 -6.15
N SER A 82 24.73 29.29 -7.06
CA SER A 82 23.88 28.13 -7.35
C SER A 82 23.74 27.19 -6.15
N VAL A 83 24.82 26.97 -5.39
CA VAL A 83 24.80 26.16 -4.16
C VAL A 83 23.93 26.81 -3.10
N GLN A 84 24.02 28.13 -2.92
CA GLN A 84 23.18 28.87 -1.98
C GLN A 84 21.70 28.76 -2.34
N PHE A 85 21.34 28.98 -3.62
CA PHE A 85 19.98 28.84 -4.10
C PHE A 85 19.43 27.42 -3.88
N ASN A 86 20.20 26.39 -4.27
CA ASN A 86 19.80 24.99 -4.08
C ASN A 86 19.65 24.64 -2.59
N SER A 87 20.46 25.22 -1.71
CA SER A 87 20.34 25.02 -0.26
C SER A 87 19.01 25.59 0.27
N GLU A 88 18.61 26.77 -0.20
CA GLU A 88 17.35 27.41 0.17
C GLU A 88 16.14 26.60 -0.32
N GLU A 89 16.15 26.19 -1.59
CA GLU A 89 15.12 25.30 -2.18
C GLU A 89 15.02 23.98 -1.41
N LEU A 90 16.16 23.39 -1.03
CA LEU A 90 16.19 22.15 -0.26
C LEU A 90 15.63 22.33 1.16
N GLN A 91 15.84 23.50 1.79
CA GLN A 91 15.21 23.82 3.06
C GLN A 91 13.69 23.99 2.92
N GLU A 92 13.22 24.63 1.85
CA GLU A 92 11.78 24.76 1.58
C GLU A 92 11.13 23.40 1.33
N CYS A 93 11.77 22.54 0.54
CA CYS A 93 11.31 21.19 0.29
C CYS A 93 11.22 20.38 1.60
N LYS A 94 12.22 20.49 2.48
CA LYS A 94 12.18 19.87 3.82
C LYS A 94 10.99 20.37 4.65
N LYS A 95 10.65 21.66 4.57
CA LYS A 95 9.48 22.22 5.27
C LYS A 95 8.17 21.65 4.71
N LYS A 96 8.04 21.58 3.37
CA LYS A 96 6.88 20.99 2.69
C LYS A 96 6.70 19.52 3.05
N ILE A 97 7.78 18.73 3.04
CA ILE A 97 7.74 17.30 3.43
C ILE A 97 7.23 17.15 4.87
N LYS A 98 7.79 17.89 5.83
CA LYS A 98 7.33 17.83 7.23
C LYS A 98 5.88 18.25 7.41
N HIS A 99 5.40 19.20 6.60
CA HIS A 99 4.01 19.60 6.63
C HIS A 99 3.09 18.50 6.10
N LEU A 100 3.43 17.93 4.94
CA LEU A 100 2.69 16.81 4.34
C LEU A 100 2.68 15.57 5.22
N GLU A 101 3.78 15.26 5.92
CA GLU A 101 3.83 14.16 6.90
C GLU A 101 2.82 14.36 8.03
N LYS A 102 2.68 15.59 8.54
CA LYS A 102 1.69 15.92 9.58
C LYS A 102 0.26 15.83 9.07
N GLU A 103 0.00 16.34 7.86
CA GLU A 103 -1.33 16.23 7.24
C GLU A 103 -1.69 14.77 6.98
N MET A 104 -0.75 13.96 6.49
CA MET A 104 -0.95 12.53 6.26
C MET A 104 -1.31 11.81 7.57
N GLU A 105 -0.63 12.13 8.67
CA GLU A 105 -0.93 11.53 9.98
C GLU A 105 -2.32 11.95 10.48
N SER A 106 -2.68 13.23 10.32
CA SER A 106 -4.02 13.72 10.65
C SER A 106 -5.10 13.00 9.84
N ILE A 107 -4.92 12.90 8.52
CA ILE A 107 -5.87 12.25 7.61
C ILE A 107 -6.01 10.77 7.95
N LYS A 108 -4.92 10.06 8.27
CA LYS A 108 -4.99 8.65 8.70
C LYS A 108 -5.85 8.50 9.95
N LYS A 109 -5.60 9.34 10.96
CA LYS A 109 -6.37 9.32 12.21
C LYS A 109 -7.86 9.59 11.97
N ASP A 110 -8.18 10.60 11.17
CA ASP A 110 -9.57 10.95 10.85
C ASP A 110 -10.25 9.85 10.04
N ASN A 111 -9.54 9.22 9.11
CA ASN A 111 -10.04 8.09 8.33
C ASN A 111 -10.36 6.88 9.23
N ASP A 112 -9.52 6.60 10.23
CA ASP A 112 -9.77 5.51 11.16
C ASP A 112 -10.95 5.81 12.10
N ASP A 113 -11.09 7.04 12.60
CA ASP A 113 -12.29 7.46 13.36
C ASP A 113 -13.57 7.33 12.52
N ILE A 114 -13.54 7.77 11.26
CA ILE A 114 -14.69 7.66 10.36
C ILE A 114 -15.05 6.20 10.11
N LYS A 115 -14.07 5.33 9.85
CA LYS A 115 -14.33 3.89 9.67
C LYS A 115 -14.97 3.29 10.93
N ASP A 116 -14.46 3.60 12.11
CA ASP A 116 -15.00 3.09 13.38
C ASP A 116 -16.43 3.57 13.64
N ARG A 117 -16.71 4.84 13.32
CA ARG A 117 -18.07 5.42 13.41
C ARG A 117 -19.02 4.77 12.43
N VAL A 118 -18.61 4.59 11.17
CA VAL A 118 -19.42 3.91 10.14
C VAL A 118 -19.72 2.47 10.57
N LEU A 119 -18.71 1.71 10.99
CA LEU A 119 -18.89 0.34 11.47
C LEU A 119 -19.84 0.28 12.68
N SER A 120 -19.73 1.22 13.62
CA SER A 120 -20.60 1.29 14.79
C SER A 120 -22.06 1.59 14.40
N GLN A 121 -22.27 2.51 13.47
CA GLN A 121 -23.60 2.84 12.95
C GLN A 121 -24.21 1.67 12.17
N GLU A 122 -23.43 1.00 11.33
CA GLU A 122 -23.89 -0.18 10.61
C GLU A 122 -24.28 -1.30 11.57
N ARG A 123 -23.44 -1.61 12.55
CA ARG A 123 -23.74 -2.58 13.63
C ARG A 123 -25.04 -2.22 14.32
N TYR A 124 -25.22 -0.95 14.68
CA TYR A 124 -26.43 -0.48 15.35
C TYR A 124 -27.65 -0.70 14.48
N ARG A 125 -27.65 -0.23 13.22
CA ARG A 125 -28.75 -0.38 12.28
C ARG A 125 -29.11 -1.84 12.02
N ARG A 126 -28.11 -2.72 11.83
CA ARG A 126 -28.34 -4.14 11.53
C ARG A 126 -28.96 -4.92 12.71
N ARG A 127 -28.97 -4.38 13.93
CA ARG A 127 -29.69 -4.99 15.09
C ARG A 127 -31.19 -5.11 14.89
N TRP A 128 -31.79 -4.42 13.94
CA TRP A 128 -33.20 -4.61 13.61
C TRP A 128 -33.42 -5.61 12.50
N SER A 129 -32.36 -6.26 11.99
CA SER A 129 -32.47 -7.15 10.84
C SER A 129 -32.00 -8.58 11.11
N LEU A 130 -32.69 -9.52 10.47
CA LEU A 130 -32.27 -10.92 10.34
C LEU A 130 -32.04 -11.25 8.86
N LEU A 131 -31.24 -12.29 8.63
CA LEU A 131 -31.05 -12.91 7.34
C LEU A 131 -31.80 -14.24 7.29
N LEU A 132 -32.57 -14.46 6.23
CA LEU A 132 -33.06 -15.78 5.88
C LEU A 132 -32.19 -16.41 4.79
N ILE A 133 -31.70 -17.61 5.06
CA ILE A 133 -30.80 -18.38 4.20
C ILE A 133 -31.53 -19.66 3.76
N GLY A 134 -31.34 -20.07 2.51
CA GLY A 134 -31.84 -21.35 1.98
C GLY A 134 -33.20 -21.29 1.29
N ARG A 135 -33.89 -20.14 1.33
CA ARG A 135 -35.17 -19.98 0.63
C ARG A 135 -34.96 -19.96 -0.88
N LYS A 136 -35.59 -20.90 -1.61
CA LYS A 136 -35.54 -20.94 -3.09
C LYS A 136 -36.11 -19.66 -3.70
N GLU A 137 -35.51 -19.20 -4.80
CA GLU A 137 -36.02 -18.04 -5.56
C GLU A 137 -37.10 -18.49 -6.55
N LYS A 138 -38.16 -17.70 -6.67
CA LYS A 138 -39.20 -17.89 -7.68
C LYS A 138 -39.28 -16.66 -8.58
N LEU A 139 -39.65 -16.86 -9.83
CA LEU A 139 -39.94 -15.76 -10.74
C LEU A 139 -41.14 -14.96 -10.21
N ASN A 140 -41.03 -13.63 -10.21
CA ASN A 140 -42.08 -12.72 -9.70
C ASN A 140 -42.51 -13.02 -8.25
N GLU A 141 -41.56 -13.39 -7.38
CA GLU A 141 -41.86 -13.66 -5.97
C GLU A 141 -42.29 -12.41 -5.20
N ASN A 142 -43.37 -12.54 -4.42
CA ASN A 142 -43.68 -11.58 -3.36
C ASN A 142 -42.96 -12.00 -2.08
N VAL A 143 -41.69 -11.58 -1.97
CA VAL A 143 -40.82 -11.96 -0.85
C VAL A 143 -41.44 -11.60 0.50
N ARG A 144 -42.08 -10.44 0.61
CA ARG A 144 -42.68 -9.96 1.86
C ARG A 144 -43.80 -10.89 2.33
N GLN A 145 -44.76 -11.20 1.47
CA GLN A 145 -45.88 -12.08 1.83
C GLN A 145 -45.40 -13.48 2.23
N ASP A 146 -44.41 -14.02 1.50
CA ASP A 146 -43.81 -15.32 1.81
C ASP A 146 -43.15 -15.32 3.20
N ILE A 147 -42.39 -14.27 3.53
CA ILE A 147 -41.75 -14.13 4.84
C ILE A 147 -42.79 -13.98 5.95
N VAL A 148 -43.82 -13.15 5.77
CA VAL A 148 -44.88 -12.96 6.77
C VAL A 148 -45.58 -14.28 7.08
N LYS A 149 -45.87 -15.11 6.06
CA LYS A 149 -46.44 -16.46 6.26
C LYS A 149 -45.51 -17.38 7.05
N ILE A 150 -44.21 -17.39 6.74
CA ILE A 150 -43.21 -18.21 7.46
C ILE A 150 -43.13 -17.76 8.92
N LEU A 151 -42.99 -16.45 9.16
CA LEU A 151 -42.91 -15.90 10.52
C LEU A 151 -44.20 -16.14 11.30
N GLY A 152 -45.36 -16.07 10.65
CA GLY A 152 -46.66 -16.42 11.22
C GLY A 152 -46.75 -17.88 11.65
N ARG A 153 -46.14 -18.82 10.92
CA ARG A 153 -46.04 -20.23 11.35
C ARG A 153 -45.11 -20.41 12.55
N ILE A 154 -44.06 -19.59 12.65
CA ILE A 154 -43.08 -19.65 13.76
C ILE A 154 -43.63 -18.99 15.04
N MET A 155 -44.45 -17.95 14.89
CA MET A 155 -45.05 -17.19 15.98
C MET A 155 -46.53 -16.90 15.68
N PRO A 156 -47.41 -17.92 15.78
CA PRO A 156 -48.81 -17.82 15.39
C PRO A 156 -49.60 -16.76 16.16
N GLU A 157 -49.27 -16.54 17.43
CA GLU A 157 -49.95 -15.56 18.29
C GLU A 157 -49.78 -14.11 17.82
N MET A 158 -48.78 -13.85 16.97
CA MET A 158 -48.50 -12.53 16.40
C MET A 158 -48.87 -12.41 14.93
N LEU A 159 -49.51 -13.43 14.34
CA LEU A 159 -49.84 -13.46 12.92
C LEU A 159 -50.56 -12.19 12.46
N GLN A 160 -51.55 -11.73 13.23
CA GLN A 160 -52.35 -10.53 12.91
C GLN A 160 -51.56 -9.22 12.90
N LYS A 161 -50.44 -9.17 13.64
CA LYS A 161 -49.58 -7.98 13.76
C LYS A 161 -48.27 -8.13 12.97
N MET A 162 -48.10 -9.22 12.24
CA MET A 162 -46.83 -9.56 11.62
C MET A 162 -46.48 -8.59 10.49
N ASP A 163 -47.48 -8.11 9.74
CA ASP A 163 -47.28 -7.10 8.72
C ASP A 163 -46.79 -5.76 9.30
N ASP A 164 -47.29 -5.33 10.45
CA ASP A 164 -46.82 -4.09 11.10
C ASP A 164 -45.41 -4.23 11.69
N VAL A 165 -45.03 -5.45 12.06
CA VAL A 165 -43.74 -5.75 12.69
C VAL A 165 -42.62 -5.87 11.65
N VAL A 166 -42.94 -6.38 10.47
CA VAL A 166 -42.00 -6.54 9.36
C VAL A 166 -42.02 -5.26 8.52
N ASP A 167 -40.91 -4.55 8.49
CA ASP A 167 -40.81 -3.26 7.78
C ASP A 167 -40.39 -3.47 6.32
N VAL A 168 -39.13 -3.87 6.09
CA VAL A 168 -38.58 -4.05 4.74
C VAL A 168 -38.08 -5.47 4.56
N VAL A 169 -38.42 -6.07 3.42
CA VAL A 169 -37.97 -7.43 3.04
C VAL A 169 -37.52 -7.45 1.59
N HIS A 170 -36.29 -7.90 1.35
CA HIS A 170 -35.77 -8.04 -0.02
C HIS A 170 -34.62 -9.05 -0.11
N ARG A 171 -34.39 -9.56 -1.33
CA ARG A 171 -33.24 -10.41 -1.66
C ARG A 171 -31.96 -9.57 -1.75
N MET A 172 -30.86 -10.15 -1.28
CA MET A 172 -29.55 -9.51 -1.27
C MET A 172 -28.74 -9.79 -2.52
N GLY A 173 -28.33 -8.73 -3.22
CA GLY A 173 -27.43 -8.81 -4.38
C GLY A 173 -28.12 -9.20 -5.68
N LYS A 174 -27.30 -9.41 -6.72
CA LYS A 174 -27.76 -9.78 -8.08
C LYS A 174 -28.10 -11.27 -8.14
N PRO A 175 -29.14 -11.69 -8.89
CA PRO A 175 -29.45 -13.10 -9.11
C PRO A 175 -28.24 -13.86 -9.65
N MET A 176 -28.06 -15.12 -9.23
CA MET A 176 -26.95 -15.97 -9.64
C MET A 176 -27.44 -17.39 -9.90
N GLU A 177 -26.93 -18.01 -10.96
CA GLU A 177 -27.30 -19.38 -11.32
C GLU A 177 -26.83 -20.38 -10.25
N GLY A 178 -27.67 -21.35 -9.91
CA GLY A 178 -27.37 -22.39 -8.92
C GLY A 178 -27.31 -21.93 -7.46
N LYS A 179 -27.49 -20.63 -7.15
CA LYS A 179 -27.44 -20.11 -5.78
C LYS A 179 -28.61 -19.19 -5.45
N HIS A 180 -29.33 -19.52 -4.38
CA HIS A 180 -30.40 -18.66 -3.87
C HIS A 180 -29.84 -17.54 -2.98
N ARG A 181 -30.21 -16.30 -3.28
CA ARG A 181 -29.84 -15.13 -2.49
C ARG A 181 -30.47 -15.16 -1.11
N HIS A 182 -29.75 -14.63 -0.14
CA HIS A 182 -30.28 -14.42 1.20
C HIS A 182 -31.35 -13.32 1.17
N ILE A 183 -32.32 -13.40 2.08
CA ILE A 183 -33.32 -12.35 2.26
C ILE A 183 -32.96 -11.56 3.52
N ILE A 184 -32.90 -10.24 3.42
CA ILE A 184 -32.90 -9.37 4.60
C ILE A 184 -34.34 -9.16 5.03
N ILE A 185 -34.57 -9.28 6.33
CA ILE A 185 -35.83 -8.95 6.99
C ILE A 185 -35.52 -7.87 8.02
N LEU A 186 -35.98 -6.65 7.76
CA LEU A 186 -35.93 -5.53 8.70
C LEU A 186 -37.22 -5.52 9.53
N PHE A 187 -37.06 -5.39 10.84
CA PHE A 187 -38.17 -5.33 11.78
C PHE A 187 -38.32 -3.92 12.30
N ALA A 188 -39.56 -3.47 12.52
CA ALA A 188 -39.84 -2.19 13.17
C ALA A 188 -39.46 -2.19 14.66
N LYS A 189 -39.59 -3.35 15.32
CA LYS A 189 -39.37 -3.50 16.78
C LYS A 189 -38.31 -4.56 17.08
N ARG A 190 -37.22 -4.13 17.72
CA ARG A 190 -36.08 -5.01 18.05
C ARG A 190 -36.43 -6.16 18.99
N HIS A 191 -37.24 -5.92 20.02
CA HIS A 191 -37.60 -6.98 20.97
C HIS A 191 -38.37 -8.11 20.27
N ILE A 192 -39.29 -7.77 19.36
CA ILE A 192 -40.01 -8.77 18.54
C ILE A 192 -39.04 -9.53 17.63
N ARG A 193 -38.09 -8.82 16.99
CA ARG A 193 -37.00 -9.46 16.22
C ARG A 193 -36.24 -10.48 17.07
N ASP A 194 -35.84 -10.09 18.28
CA ASP A 194 -35.08 -10.95 19.20
C ASP A 194 -35.90 -12.16 19.67
N ASP A 195 -37.21 -12.02 19.85
CA ASP A 195 -38.12 -13.10 20.22
C ASP A 195 -38.30 -14.10 19.08
N ILE A 196 -38.54 -13.61 17.86
CA ILE A 196 -38.55 -14.42 16.63
C ILE A 196 -37.22 -15.17 16.50
N TRP A 197 -36.10 -14.47 16.64
CA TRP A 197 -34.77 -15.09 16.53
C TRP A 197 -34.61 -16.25 17.51
N ARG A 198 -34.99 -16.08 18.78
CA ARG A 198 -34.93 -17.17 19.77
C ARG A 198 -35.76 -18.38 19.36
N ARG A 199 -36.99 -18.17 18.86
CA ARG A 199 -37.89 -19.25 18.42
C ARG A 199 -37.39 -19.98 17.18
N THR A 200 -36.78 -19.27 16.24
CA THR A 200 -36.27 -19.88 15.00
C THR A 200 -35.20 -20.94 15.22
N LYS A 201 -34.45 -20.88 16.34
CA LYS A 201 -33.36 -21.81 16.65
C LYS A 201 -33.82 -23.24 16.87
N ALA A 202 -35.04 -23.43 17.41
CA ALA A 202 -35.62 -24.73 17.71
C ALA A 202 -36.88 -25.03 16.88
N SER A 203 -37.24 -24.16 15.93
CA SER A 203 -38.48 -24.29 15.15
C SER A 203 -38.42 -25.46 14.17
N SER A 204 -39.46 -26.31 14.17
CA SER A 204 -39.65 -27.37 13.17
C SER A 204 -39.86 -26.80 11.77
N VAL A 205 -40.57 -25.67 11.66
CA VAL A 205 -40.83 -24.96 10.40
C VAL A 205 -39.54 -24.66 9.64
N CYS A 206 -38.49 -24.23 10.34
CA CYS A 206 -37.19 -23.97 9.72
C CYS A 206 -36.58 -25.25 9.11
N LYS A 207 -36.73 -26.39 9.80
CA LYS A 207 -36.20 -27.69 9.34
C LYS A 207 -36.99 -28.22 8.15
N GLU A 208 -38.32 -28.19 8.23
CA GLU A 208 -39.25 -28.63 7.18
C GLU A 208 -39.04 -27.85 5.87
N GLU A 209 -38.87 -26.53 5.97
CA GLU A 209 -38.69 -25.65 4.81
C GLU A 209 -37.23 -25.58 4.32
N GLY A 210 -36.28 -26.21 5.03
CA GLY A 210 -34.85 -26.18 4.70
C GLY A 210 -34.23 -24.77 4.81
N ILE A 211 -34.77 -23.92 5.68
CA ILE A 211 -34.33 -22.54 5.85
C ILE A 211 -33.62 -22.32 7.19
N ARG A 212 -32.72 -21.33 7.24
CA ARG A 212 -32.08 -20.90 8.48
C ARG A 212 -32.10 -19.39 8.61
N PHE A 213 -32.44 -18.94 9.82
CA PHE A 213 -32.25 -17.54 10.20
C PHE A 213 -30.82 -17.34 10.70
N ALA A 214 -30.28 -16.15 10.45
CA ALA A 214 -29.02 -15.70 11.00
C ALA A 214 -29.13 -14.21 11.38
N GLU A 215 -28.29 -13.77 12.31
CA GLU A 215 -28.13 -12.34 12.57
C GLU A 215 -27.49 -11.67 11.34
N HIS A 216 -27.96 -10.48 10.99
CA HIS A 216 -27.34 -9.68 9.94
C HIS A 216 -26.11 -8.97 10.50
N LEU A 217 -24.93 -9.53 10.28
CA LEU A 217 -23.67 -8.96 10.76
C LEU A 217 -22.99 -8.15 9.67
N THR A 218 -22.10 -7.23 10.07
CA THR A 218 -21.15 -6.59 9.15
C THR A 218 -20.14 -7.62 8.64
N ARG A 219 -19.40 -7.28 7.58
CA ARG A 219 -18.40 -8.17 7.01
C ARG A 219 -17.28 -8.43 8.02
N GLU A 220 -16.85 -7.39 8.70
CA GLU A 220 -15.79 -7.35 9.71
C GLU A 220 -16.17 -8.21 10.91
N ASP A 221 -17.43 -8.12 11.36
CA ASP A 221 -17.94 -8.95 12.45
C ASP A 221 -18.06 -10.42 12.05
N TRP A 222 -18.49 -10.69 10.82
CA TRP A 222 -18.53 -12.05 10.30
C TRP A 222 -17.13 -12.66 10.21
N GLN A 223 -16.15 -11.92 9.69
CA GLN A 223 -14.74 -12.34 9.66
C GLN A 223 -14.18 -12.56 11.07
N SER A 224 -14.49 -11.66 12.01
CA SER A 224 -14.12 -11.82 13.42
C SER A 224 -14.71 -13.09 14.03
N ARG A 225 -15.98 -13.41 13.71
CA ARG A 225 -16.59 -14.68 14.13
C ARG A 225 -15.91 -15.89 13.50
N GLN A 226 -15.55 -15.84 12.23
CA GLN A 226 -14.82 -16.93 11.56
C GLN A 226 -13.45 -17.17 12.24
N ALA A 227 -12.71 -16.11 12.55
CA ALA A 227 -11.44 -16.20 13.24
C ALA A 227 -11.56 -16.80 14.66
N LEU A 228 -12.67 -16.50 15.37
CA LEU A 228 -12.94 -17.03 16.71
C LEU A 228 -13.58 -18.42 16.71
N TRP A 229 -14.11 -18.88 15.58
CA TRP A 229 -14.87 -20.13 15.50
C TRP A 229 -14.06 -21.35 15.96
N PRO A 230 -12.80 -21.56 15.54
CA PRO A 230 -12.01 -22.70 16.02
C PRO A 230 -11.88 -22.76 17.54
N LYS A 231 -11.64 -21.61 18.19
CA LYS A 231 -11.55 -21.52 19.67
C LYS A 231 -12.88 -21.85 20.35
N ILE A 232 -14.01 -21.39 19.79
CA ILE A 232 -15.35 -21.68 20.32
C ILE A 232 -15.72 -23.15 20.11
N ASP A 233 -15.42 -23.72 18.95
CA ASP A 233 -15.71 -25.12 18.62
C ASP A 233 -14.93 -26.07 19.54
N GLN A 234 -13.64 -25.78 19.75
CA GLN A 234 -12.80 -26.51 20.71
C GLN A 234 -13.37 -26.45 22.12
N ALA A 235 -13.74 -25.27 22.62
CA ALA A 235 -14.33 -25.12 23.94
C ALA A 235 -15.66 -25.88 24.09
N ARG A 236 -16.49 -25.94 23.04
CA ARG A 236 -17.72 -26.74 23.03
C ARG A 236 -17.45 -28.23 23.10
N LYS A 237 -16.45 -28.72 22.37
CA LYS A 237 -16.01 -30.13 22.42
C LYS A 237 -15.51 -30.53 23.81
N GLU A 238 -14.90 -29.58 24.52
CA GLU A 238 -14.48 -29.73 25.92
C GLU A 238 -15.64 -29.61 26.94
N GLY A 239 -16.89 -29.44 26.49
CA GLY A 239 -18.06 -29.30 27.37
C GLY A 239 -18.24 -27.91 27.99
N LYS A 240 -17.42 -26.92 27.61
CA LYS A 240 -17.53 -25.55 28.13
C LYS A 240 -18.71 -24.82 27.49
N THR A 241 -19.31 -23.92 28.25
CA THR A 241 -20.36 -23.02 27.72
C THR A 241 -19.72 -21.98 26.80
N ALA A 242 -19.76 -22.21 25.49
CA ALA A 242 -19.15 -21.33 24.50
C ALA A 242 -20.10 -20.97 23.33
N GLY A 243 -20.05 -19.72 22.90
CA GLY A 243 -20.86 -19.25 21.78
C GLY A 243 -20.73 -17.77 21.49
N PHE A 244 -21.47 -17.32 20.47
CA PHE A 244 -21.50 -15.92 20.07
C PHE A 244 -22.72 -15.19 20.64
N ARG A 245 -22.53 -13.92 21.01
CA ARG A 245 -23.60 -12.97 21.29
C ARG A 245 -23.36 -11.73 20.44
N GLY A 246 -24.13 -11.56 19.36
CA GLY A 246 -23.82 -10.56 18.33
C GLY A 246 -22.38 -10.77 17.82
N PRO A 247 -21.60 -9.72 17.54
CA PRO A 247 -20.27 -9.89 16.92
C PRO A 247 -19.23 -10.58 17.83
N PHE A 248 -19.51 -10.78 19.12
CA PHE A 248 -18.50 -11.19 20.10
C PHE A 248 -18.62 -12.66 20.50
N GLY A 249 -17.46 -13.32 20.62
CA GLY A 249 -17.35 -14.68 21.16
C GLY A 249 -17.22 -14.68 22.68
N PHE A 250 -17.79 -15.71 23.32
CA PHE A 250 -17.73 -15.93 24.76
C PHE A 250 -17.42 -17.39 25.07
N ILE A 251 -16.57 -17.62 26.07
CA ILE A 251 -16.28 -18.93 26.67
C ILE A 251 -16.43 -18.76 28.18
N GLU A 252 -17.29 -19.57 28.81
CA GLU A 252 -17.57 -19.53 30.27
C GLU A 252 -17.93 -18.12 30.76
N GLY A 253 -18.71 -17.39 29.96
CA GLY A 253 -19.13 -16.02 30.24
C GLY A 253 -18.08 -14.95 30.00
N LYS A 254 -16.82 -15.30 29.74
CA LYS A 254 -15.73 -14.36 29.44
C LYS A 254 -15.65 -14.08 27.93
N ARG A 255 -15.53 -12.80 27.57
CA ARG A 255 -15.39 -12.37 26.17
C ARG A 255 -13.99 -12.71 25.66
N ILE A 256 -13.91 -13.39 24.52
CA ILE A 256 -12.64 -13.65 23.82
C ILE A 256 -12.42 -12.62 22.71
N ARG A 257 -11.16 -12.33 22.39
CA ARG A 257 -10.75 -11.41 21.33
C ARG A 257 -9.90 -12.16 20.30
N VAL A 258 -9.93 -11.69 19.06
CA VAL A 258 -8.98 -12.13 18.04
C VAL A 258 -7.63 -11.55 18.45
N GLU A 259 -6.61 -12.40 18.54
CA GLU A 259 -5.23 -11.93 18.74
C GLU A 259 -4.85 -11.13 17.49
N THR A 260 -4.59 -9.84 17.68
CA THR A 260 -4.08 -9.00 16.60
C THR A 260 -2.56 -9.24 16.56
N PRO A 261 -1.98 -9.57 15.39
CA PRO A 261 -0.52 -9.67 15.26
C PRO A 261 0.16 -8.33 15.57
#